data_AF-A0A6I5ZF51-F1
#
_entry.id   AF-A0A6I5ZF51-F1
#
_cell.length_a   1.000
_cell.length_b   1.000
_cell.length_c   1.000
_cell.angle_alpha   90.00
_cell.angle_beta   90.00
_cell.angle_gamma   90.00
#
_symmetry.space_group_name_H-M   'P 1'
#
loop_
_entity.id
_entity.type
_entity.pdbx_description
1 polymer ?
#
loop_
_entity_poly.entity_id
_entity_poly.type
_entity_poly.pdbx_seq_one_letter_code
_entity_poly.pdbx_strand_id
1 'polypeptide(L)'
;MRGSRSVRFHRDDVIQKTRFEVVKSPLEILTEHERSVLQSYAISGHNRINAALRGDIEMTPEIEHLVATIRSALRRIPLKASVRVTRSVDAQALAGVEPGRQVRFPGFLSTSMAPEPPTASPLDHQVMDLLVIAGTPAVALGELAEFPLEKELLIIDNPLVHFTAVDFEAVPPCARGFVVPEEEHL
;
A
#
# COMPACT_ATOMS: atom_id res chain seq x y z
N MET A 1 14.98 -4.43 -38.94
CA MET A 1 14.32 -5.05 -37.76
C MET A 1 15.23 -4.86 -36.54
N ARG A 2 14.90 -3.93 -35.64
CA ARG A 2 15.66 -3.72 -34.39
C ARG A 2 15.03 -4.60 -33.30
N GLY A 3 15.83 -5.50 -32.73
CA GLY A 3 15.40 -6.40 -31.66
C GLY A 3 15.12 -5.62 -30.37
N SER A 4 13.89 -5.73 -29.88
CA SER A 4 13.49 -5.34 -28.53
C SER A 4 14.10 -6.34 -27.55
N ARG A 5 15.29 -6.04 -27.03
CA ARG A 5 15.84 -6.79 -25.89
C ARG A 5 15.03 -6.47 -24.64
N SER A 6 14.40 -7.51 -24.11
CA SER A 6 13.60 -7.56 -22.89
C SER A 6 14.36 -6.97 -21.69
N VAL A 7 13.90 -5.82 -21.18
CA VAL A 7 14.33 -5.20 -19.90
C VAL A 7 13.46 -5.72 -18.73
N ARG A 8 12.84 -6.90 -18.88
CA ARG A 8 11.78 -7.35 -17.95
C ARG A 8 12.32 -8.08 -16.70
N PHE A 9 13.54 -8.62 -16.74
CA PHE A 9 14.06 -9.48 -15.67
C PHE A 9 14.76 -8.77 -14.50
N HIS A 10 15.12 -7.48 -14.62
CA HIS A 10 15.91 -6.82 -13.58
C HIS A 10 15.10 -6.32 -12.38
N ARG A 11 13.78 -6.19 -12.50
CA ARG A 11 12.97 -5.54 -11.45
C ARG A 11 12.54 -6.51 -10.34
N ASP A 12 12.13 -7.74 -10.67
CA ASP A 12 11.79 -8.74 -9.64
C ASP A 12 12.95 -9.06 -8.70
N ASP A 13 14.16 -9.13 -9.24
CA ASP A 13 15.40 -9.33 -8.48
C ASP A 13 15.58 -8.26 -7.39
N VAL A 14 15.16 -7.02 -7.65
CA VAL A 14 15.29 -5.92 -6.69
C VAL A 14 14.38 -6.14 -5.49
N ILE A 15 13.12 -6.54 -5.72
CA ILE A 15 12.17 -6.84 -4.62
C ILE A 15 12.73 -7.96 -3.75
N GLN A 16 13.17 -9.06 -4.36
CA GLN A 16 13.68 -10.23 -3.63
C GLN A 16 14.95 -9.94 -2.83
N LYS A 17 15.86 -9.12 -3.37
CA LYS A 17 17.11 -8.72 -2.68
C LYS A 17 16.89 -7.65 -1.62
N THR A 18 15.79 -6.90 -1.69
CA THR A 18 15.44 -5.89 -0.69
C THR A 18 14.92 -6.57 0.57
N ARG A 19 15.53 -6.23 1.71
CA ARG A 19 15.14 -6.77 3.01
C ARG A 19 13.90 -6.04 3.53
N PHE A 20 13.11 -6.75 4.34
CA PHE A 20 12.06 -6.12 5.14
C PHE A 20 12.71 -5.29 6.24
N GLU A 21 12.36 -4.01 6.31
CA GLU A 21 12.83 -3.08 7.31
C GLU A 21 11.65 -2.27 7.84
N VAL A 22 11.56 -2.17 9.17
CA VAL A 22 10.54 -1.36 9.83
C VAL A 22 11.02 0.08 9.86
N VAL A 23 10.34 0.95 9.11
CA VAL A 23 10.60 2.39 9.16
C VAL A 23 9.72 3.05 10.23
N LYS A 24 10.18 4.20 10.74
CA LYS A 24 9.40 5.07 11.63
C LYS A 24 9.05 6.35 10.91
N SER A 25 7.81 6.81 11.08
CA SER A 25 7.37 8.11 10.59
C SER A 25 7.56 9.20 11.66
N PRO A 26 7.99 10.41 11.28
CA PRO A 26 8.13 11.54 12.19
C PRO A 26 6.76 12.15 12.51
N LEU A 27 5.96 11.47 13.35
CA LEU A 27 4.57 11.85 13.65
C LEU A 27 4.44 13.21 14.35
N GLU A 28 5.53 13.75 14.88
CA GLU A 28 5.61 15.09 15.48
C GLU A 28 5.35 16.22 14.48
N ILE A 29 5.55 16.00 13.18
CA ILE A 29 5.30 17.02 12.15
C ILE A 29 3.82 17.17 11.77
N LEU A 30 3.01 16.20 12.20
CA LEU A 30 1.57 16.20 11.98
C LEU A 30 0.89 17.09 13.01
N THR A 31 -0.18 17.75 12.59
CA THR A 31 -1.08 18.42 13.53
C THR A 31 -1.77 17.40 14.43
N GLU A 32 -2.24 17.84 15.60
CA GLU A 32 -3.01 16.98 16.51
C GLU A 32 -4.26 16.40 15.83
N HIS A 33 -4.93 17.21 15.02
CA HIS A 33 -6.09 16.77 14.24
C HIS A 33 -5.74 15.69 13.21
N GLU A 34 -4.67 15.87 12.42
CA GLU A 34 -4.19 14.86 11.46
C GLU A 34 -3.84 13.54 12.17
N ARG A 35 -3.15 13.59 13.31
CA ARG A 35 -2.83 12.39 14.10
C ARG A 35 -4.10 11.68 14.59
N SER A 36 -5.06 12.43 15.12
CA SER A 36 -6.32 11.88 15.63
C SER A 36 -7.16 11.22 14.52
N VAL A 37 -7.19 11.82 13.33
CA VAL A 37 -7.88 11.24 12.17
C VAL A 37 -7.17 9.97 11.68
N LEU A 38 -5.84 9.96 11.60
CA LEU A 38 -5.07 8.76 11.24
C LEU A 38 -5.28 7.62 12.24
N GLN A 39 -5.28 7.93 13.53
CA GLN A 39 -5.55 6.94 14.58
C GLN A 39 -6.97 6.37 14.47
N SER A 40 -7.97 7.25 14.29
CA SER A 40 -9.36 6.82 14.07
C SER A 40 -9.52 5.97 12.81
N TYR A 41 -8.79 6.29 11.74
CA TYR A 41 -8.75 5.50 10.52
C TYR A 41 -8.22 4.09 10.79
N ALA A 42 -7.07 3.98 11.48
CA ALA A 42 -6.40 2.72 11.78
C ALA A 42 -7.26 1.79 12.63
N ILE A 43 -7.97 2.32 13.62
CA ILE A 43 -8.80 1.51 14.55
C ILE A 43 -10.09 1.02 13.89
N SER A 44 -10.84 1.90 13.21
CA SER A 44 -12.17 1.50 12.71
C SER A 44 -12.68 2.27 11.51
N GLY A 45 -12.06 3.40 11.17
CA GLY A 45 -12.53 4.28 10.09
C GLY A 45 -12.24 3.76 8.68
N HIS A 46 -11.28 2.85 8.52
CA HIS A 46 -10.79 2.40 7.21
C HIS A 46 -11.88 1.81 6.31
N ASN A 47 -12.82 1.03 6.85
CA ASN A 47 -13.87 0.39 6.05
C ASN A 47 -14.80 1.40 5.37
N ARG A 48 -15.31 2.37 6.13
CA ARG A 48 -16.21 3.42 5.62
C ARG A 48 -15.50 4.32 4.62
N ILE A 49 -14.28 4.76 4.94
CA ILE A 49 -13.51 5.67 4.08
C ILE A 49 -13.12 4.99 2.77
N ASN A 50 -12.57 3.77 2.82
CA ASN A 50 -12.18 3.07 1.61
C ASN A 50 -13.40 2.62 0.78
N ALA A 51 -14.54 2.29 1.39
CA ALA A 51 -15.78 2.02 0.64
C ALA A 51 -16.25 3.23 -0.17
N ALA A 52 -16.21 4.43 0.41
CA ALA A 52 -16.54 5.66 -0.31
C ALA A 52 -15.55 5.96 -1.44
N LEU A 53 -14.24 5.75 -1.21
CA LEU A 53 -13.20 5.91 -2.23
C LEU A 53 -13.31 4.88 -3.38
N ARG A 54 -13.93 3.72 -3.14
CA ARG A 54 -14.29 2.73 -4.16
C ARG A 54 -15.57 3.03 -4.91
N GLY A 55 -16.39 3.95 -4.39
CA GLY A 55 -17.74 4.22 -4.89
C GLY A 55 -18.78 3.20 -4.43
N ASP A 56 -18.47 2.38 -3.43
CA ASP A 56 -19.41 1.40 -2.85
C ASP A 56 -20.49 2.10 -2.03
N ILE A 57 -20.16 3.26 -1.45
CA ILE A 57 -21.09 4.14 -0.71
C ILE A 57 -20.89 5.60 -1.13
N GLU A 58 -21.86 6.45 -0.80
CA GLU A 58 -21.80 7.88 -1.07
C GLU A 58 -20.63 8.57 -0.36
N MET A 59 -19.91 9.42 -1.09
CA MET A 59 -18.91 10.34 -0.54
C MET A 59 -19.62 11.51 0.13
N THR A 60 -19.94 11.37 1.42
CA THR A 60 -20.53 12.49 2.19
C THR A 60 -19.47 13.56 2.49
N PRO A 61 -19.87 14.82 2.77
CA PRO A 61 -18.92 15.89 3.12
C PRO A 61 -18.02 15.56 4.33
N GLU A 62 -18.54 14.78 5.28
CA GLU A 62 -17.77 14.28 6.42
C GLU A 62 -16.65 13.33 5.96
N ILE A 63 -16.97 12.35 5.10
CA ILE A 63 -15.97 11.40 4.59
C ILE A 63 -14.96 12.13 3.72
N GLU A 64 -15.40 13.06 2.86
CA GLU A 64 -14.51 13.88 2.03
C GLU A 64 -13.51 14.66 2.89
N HIS A 65 -13.97 15.25 3.99
CA HIS A 65 -13.11 15.96 4.93
C HIS A 65 -12.08 15.04 5.60
N LEU A 66 -12.49 13.83 6.01
CA LEU A 66 -11.59 12.82 6.59
C LEU A 66 -10.53 12.38 5.56
N VAL A 67 -10.95 12.09 4.32
CA VAL A 67 -10.05 11.74 3.20
C VAL A 67 -9.03 12.85 2.96
N ALA A 68 -9.49 14.11 2.87
CA ALA A 68 -8.61 15.25 2.65
C ALA A 68 -7.58 15.40 3.79
N THR A 69 -8.01 15.18 5.04
CA THR A 69 -7.13 15.24 6.21
C THR A 69 -6.07 14.13 6.20
N ILE A 70 -6.46 12.89 5.88
CA ILE A 70 -5.52 11.76 5.77
C ILE A 70 -4.52 12.01 4.64
N ARG A 71 -4.99 12.47 3.46
CA ARG A 71 -4.11 12.84 2.34
C ARG A 71 -3.11 13.93 2.74
N SER A 72 -3.56 14.97 3.46
CA SER A 72 -2.68 16.02 3.99
C SER A 72 -1.59 15.43 4.88
N ALA A 73 -1.96 14.57 5.82
CA ALA A 73 -1.02 13.93 6.73
C ALA A 73 0.03 13.07 5.99
N LEU A 74 -0.42 12.22 5.07
CA LEU A 74 0.46 11.33 4.29
C LEU A 74 1.43 12.13 3.41
N ARG A 75 0.98 13.21 2.76
CA ARG A 75 1.82 14.06 1.90
C ARG A 75 2.94 14.79 2.65
N ARG A 76 2.79 15.01 3.97
CA ARG A 76 3.88 15.56 4.80
C ARG A 76 5.02 14.57 5.03
N ILE A 77 4.77 13.27 4.83
CA ILE A 77 5.69 12.18 5.16
C ILE A 77 5.96 11.33 3.90
N PRO A 78 6.71 11.86 2.91
CA PRO A 78 7.22 11.01 1.84
C PRO A 78 8.29 10.05 2.37
N LEU A 79 8.31 8.82 1.87
CA LEU A 79 9.34 7.84 2.22
C LEU A 79 10.73 8.32 1.81
N LYS A 80 11.70 8.27 2.73
CA LYS A 80 13.09 8.66 2.45
C LYS A 80 13.89 7.59 1.69
N ALA A 81 13.43 6.35 1.74
CA ALA A 81 14.02 5.20 1.08
C ALA A 81 12.90 4.24 0.66
N SER A 82 13.16 3.38 -0.31
CA SER A 82 12.17 2.37 -0.71
C SER A 82 11.95 1.36 0.42
N VAL A 83 10.70 0.97 0.64
CA VAL A 83 10.30 0.05 1.72
C VAL A 83 9.59 -1.15 1.12
N ARG A 84 10.04 -2.36 1.47
CA ARG A 84 9.36 -3.59 1.09
C ARG A 84 8.24 -3.88 2.07
N VAL A 85 7.05 -4.15 1.54
CA VAL A 85 5.83 -4.38 2.32
C VAL A 85 5.04 -5.54 1.76
N THR A 86 4.24 -6.16 2.62
CA THR A 86 3.27 -7.18 2.22
C THR A 86 1.84 -6.74 2.48
N ARG A 87 0.89 -7.35 1.79
CA ARG A 87 -0.54 -7.20 2.08
C ARG A 87 -1.25 -8.50 1.79
N SER A 88 -2.08 -8.94 2.73
CA SER A 88 -3.06 -10.00 2.49
C SER A 88 -4.26 -9.43 1.75
N VAL A 89 -4.66 -10.07 0.65
CA VAL A 89 -5.83 -9.70 -0.14
C VAL A 89 -6.70 -10.92 -0.41
N ASP A 90 -7.97 -10.70 -0.71
CA ASP A 90 -8.86 -11.77 -1.17
C ASP A 90 -8.44 -12.26 -2.56
N ALA A 91 -8.96 -13.42 -2.96
CA ALA A 91 -8.61 -14.01 -4.24
C ALA A 91 -9.10 -13.21 -5.46
N GLN A 92 -10.13 -12.38 -5.30
CA GLN A 92 -10.67 -11.56 -6.39
C GLN A 92 -9.79 -10.34 -6.67
N ALA A 93 -9.11 -9.80 -5.65
CA ALA A 93 -8.25 -8.62 -5.77
C ALA A 93 -7.08 -8.81 -6.74
N LEU A 94 -6.62 -10.04 -6.95
CA LEU A 94 -5.57 -10.39 -7.91
C LEU A 94 -6.10 -11.12 -9.15
N ALA A 95 -7.42 -11.27 -9.29
CA ALA A 95 -8.00 -11.88 -10.48
C ALA A 95 -7.65 -11.05 -11.74
N GLY A 96 -6.99 -11.70 -12.71
CA GLY A 96 -6.56 -11.04 -13.96
C GLY A 96 -5.34 -10.12 -13.80
N VAL A 97 -4.65 -10.16 -12.66
CA VAL A 97 -3.33 -9.53 -12.53
C VAL A 97 -2.29 -10.39 -13.26
N GLU A 98 -1.52 -9.76 -14.14
CA GLU A 98 -0.46 -10.39 -14.91
C GLU A 98 0.83 -9.55 -14.85
N PRO A 99 2.01 -10.16 -15.04
CA PRO A 99 3.27 -9.43 -15.18
C PRO A 99 3.22 -8.29 -16.21
N GLY A 100 3.60 -7.09 -15.80
CA GLY A 100 3.56 -5.87 -16.61
C GLY A 100 2.24 -5.09 -16.51
N ARG A 101 1.22 -5.65 -15.86
CA ARG A 101 -0.05 -4.94 -15.60
C ARG A 101 0.15 -3.81 -14.59
N GLN A 102 -0.52 -2.70 -14.84
CA GLN A 102 -0.65 -1.60 -13.89
C GLN A 102 -2.08 -1.59 -13.34
N VAL A 103 -2.21 -1.50 -12.02
CA VAL A 103 -3.52 -1.48 -11.34
C VAL A 103 -3.53 -0.30 -10.38
N ARG A 104 -4.60 0.48 -10.41
CA ARG A 104 -4.87 1.50 -9.39
C ARG A 104 -5.74 0.89 -8.30
N PHE A 105 -5.33 1.08 -7.06
CA PHE A 105 -6.11 0.64 -5.90
C PHE A 105 -6.99 1.78 -5.40
N PRO A 106 -8.32 1.71 -5.58
CA PRO A 106 -9.21 2.71 -5.01
C PRO A 106 -9.20 2.63 -3.49
N GLY A 107 -8.89 3.75 -2.83
CA GLY A 107 -8.72 3.82 -1.38
C GLY A 107 -7.27 3.92 -0.94
N PHE A 108 -7.05 4.19 0.35
CA PHE A 108 -5.73 4.10 0.96
C PHE A 108 -5.29 2.63 1.04
N LEU A 109 -4.01 2.38 0.76
CA LEU A 109 -3.46 1.02 0.73
C LEU A 109 -2.73 0.74 2.04
N SER A 110 -3.39 -0.01 2.92
CA SER A 110 -2.78 -0.53 4.15
C SER A 110 -1.87 -1.73 3.83
N THR A 111 -0.66 -1.73 4.37
CA THR A 111 0.34 -2.78 4.13
C THR A 111 1.12 -3.06 5.41
N SER A 112 1.83 -4.18 5.48
CA SER A 112 2.71 -4.54 6.59
C SER A 112 4.17 -4.50 6.16
N MET A 113 5.04 -3.95 6.99
CA MET A 113 6.50 -4.04 6.79
C MET A 113 7.08 -5.39 7.26
N ALA A 114 6.22 -6.40 7.52
CA ALA A 114 6.61 -7.76 7.84
C ALA A 114 6.62 -8.65 6.58
N PRO A 115 7.45 -9.71 6.55
CA PRO A 115 7.45 -10.68 5.45
C PRO A 115 6.15 -11.49 5.35
N GLU A 116 5.47 -11.70 6.48
CA GLU A 116 4.17 -12.35 6.55
C GLU A 116 3.14 -11.28 6.92
N PRO A 117 2.18 -10.97 6.04
CA PRO A 117 1.14 -10.00 6.38
C PRO A 117 0.19 -10.60 7.43
N PRO A 118 -0.44 -9.76 8.29
CA PRO A 118 -1.57 -10.19 9.09
C PRO A 118 -2.66 -10.75 8.17
N THR A 119 -3.22 -11.90 8.54
CA THR A 119 -4.31 -12.55 7.79
C THR A 119 -5.55 -12.62 8.65
N ALA A 120 -6.68 -12.11 8.14
CA ALA A 120 -7.97 -12.24 8.81
C ALA A 120 -8.57 -13.65 8.65
N SER A 121 -8.12 -14.39 7.63
CA SER A 121 -8.51 -15.77 7.35
C SER A 121 -7.30 -16.55 6.82
N PRO A 122 -6.94 -17.69 7.43
CA PRO A 122 -5.92 -18.57 6.88
C PRO A 122 -6.38 -19.28 5.60
N LEU A 123 -7.68 -19.28 5.31
CA LEU A 123 -8.28 -19.86 4.11
C LEU A 123 -8.50 -18.77 3.04
N ASP A 124 -8.02 -19.03 1.82
CA ASP A 124 -8.26 -18.25 0.60
C ASP A 124 -7.76 -16.80 0.57
N HIS A 125 -6.62 -16.52 1.20
CA HIS A 125 -5.92 -15.25 1.00
C HIS A 125 -4.79 -15.39 -0.03
N GLN A 126 -4.49 -14.29 -0.70
CA GLN A 126 -3.32 -14.12 -1.55
C GLN A 126 -2.44 -13.01 -0.97
N VAL A 127 -1.15 -13.02 -1.31
CA VAL A 127 -0.18 -12.05 -0.79
C VAL A 127 0.32 -11.14 -1.91
N MET A 128 0.21 -9.84 -1.69
CA MET A 128 0.96 -8.86 -2.45
C MET A 128 2.30 -8.61 -1.75
N ASP A 129 3.42 -8.78 -2.45
CA ASP A 129 4.77 -8.43 -1.98
C ASP A 129 5.30 -7.26 -2.82
N LEU A 130 5.28 -6.09 -2.22
CA LEU A 130 5.45 -4.82 -2.91
C LEU A 130 6.73 -4.12 -2.46
N LEU A 131 7.38 -3.43 -3.39
CA LEU A 131 8.35 -2.40 -3.06
C LEU A 131 7.72 -1.02 -3.25
N VAL A 132 7.50 -0.30 -2.15
CA VAL A 132 7.09 1.10 -2.18
C VAL A 132 8.32 1.95 -2.44
N ILE A 133 8.32 2.70 -3.53
CA ILE A 133 9.48 3.48 -3.94
C ILE A 133 9.65 4.71 -3.03
N ALA A 134 10.90 5.13 -2.80
CA ALA A 134 11.20 6.40 -2.12
C ALA A 134 10.44 7.57 -2.76
N GLY A 135 10.03 8.55 -1.96
CA GLY A 135 9.21 9.68 -2.37
C GLY A 135 7.71 9.43 -2.29
N THR A 136 7.25 8.17 -2.25
CA THR A 136 5.82 7.87 -2.07
C THR A 136 5.30 8.38 -0.72
N PRO A 137 4.21 9.16 -0.69
CA PRO A 137 3.56 9.55 0.56
C PRO A 137 3.03 8.33 1.32
N ALA A 138 3.58 8.07 2.50
CA ALA A 138 3.19 6.94 3.34
C ALA A 138 3.53 7.19 4.82
N VAL A 139 2.72 6.64 5.72
CA VAL A 139 2.94 6.76 7.16
C VAL A 139 3.02 5.36 7.78
N ALA A 140 4.12 5.10 8.48
CA ALA A 140 4.22 3.98 9.40
C ALA A 140 3.39 4.32 10.64
N LEU A 141 2.25 3.66 10.80
CA LEU A 141 1.29 4.00 11.84
C LEU A 141 1.86 3.65 13.23
N GLY A 142 2.59 2.54 13.35
CA GLY A 142 3.33 2.19 14.56
C GLY A 142 2.46 2.25 15.81
N GLU A 143 2.77 3.18 16.72
CA GLU A 143 2.02 3.40 17.97
C GLU A 143 0.60 3.95 17.77
N LEU A 144 0.26 4.47 16.58
CA LEU A 144 -1.10 4.90 16.23
C LEU A 144 -2.00 3.73 15.80
N ALA A 145 -1.43 2.58 15.43
CA ALA A 145 -2.20 1.42 15.00
C ALA A 145 -2.85 0.72 16.20
N GLU A 146 -4.00 0.09 15.97
CA GLU A 146 -4.64 -0.78 16.98
C GLU A 146 -3.71 -1.95 17.37
N PHE A 147 -2.94 -2.46 16.41
CA PHE A 147 -1.97 -3.53 16.59
C PHE A 147 -0.58 -3.08 16.14
N PRO A 148 0.22 -2.42 17.00
CA PRO A 148 1.56 -1.92 16.64
C PRO A 148 2.51 -2.99 16.10
N LEU A 149 2.29 -4.25 16.47
CA LEU A 149 3.09 -5.40 16.00
C LEU A 149 2.87 -5.74 14.53
N GLU A 150 1.77 -5.29 13.93
CA GLU A 150 1.48 -5.48 12.50
C GLU A 150 2.40 -4.66 11.60
N LYS A 151 3.17 -3.72 12.18
CA LYS A 151 4.16 -2.88 11.49
C LYS A 151 3.52 -2.22 10.26
N GLU A 152 2.33 -1.66 10.46
CA GLU A 152 1.51 -1.13 9.38
C GLU A 152 2.16 0.10 8.74
N LEU A 153 2.24 0.07 7.40
CA LEU A 153 2.55 1.20 6.54
C LEU A 153 1.32 1.54 5.72
N LEU A 154 0.72 2.70 6.00
CA LEU A 154 -0.41 3.24 5.25
C LEU A 154 0.11 4.08 4.07
N ILE A 155 -0.26 3.71 2.85
CA ILE A 155 0.13 4.39 1.63
C ILE A 155 -1.04 5.27 1.15
N ILE A 156 -0.71 6.44 0.58
CA ILE A 156 -1.70 7.36 -0.01
C ILE A 156 -2.65 6.67 -0.98
N ASP A 157 -3.85 7.21 -1.08
CA ASP A 157 -4.92 6.62 -1.87
C ASP A 157 -4.70 6.69 -3.38
N ASN A 158 -5.43 5.84 -4.10
CA ASN A 158 -5.29 5.66 -5.53
C ASN A 158 -3.86 5.31 -6.02
N PRO A 159 -3.06 4.53 -5.26
CA PRO A 159 -1.70 4.24 -5.66
C PRO A 159 -1.69 3.37 -6.93
N LEU A 160 -0.72 3.64 -7.80
CA LEU A 160 -0.47 2.83 -8.99
C LEU A 160 0.52 1.72 -8.65
N VAL A 161 0.10 0.47 -8.84
CA VAL A 161 0.91 -0.71 -8.63
C VAL A 161 1.30 -1.30 -9.97
N HIS A 162 2.61 -1.48 -10.18
CA HIS A 162 3.18 -2.13 -11.36
C HIS A 162 3.59 -3.55 -10.98
N PHE A 163 2.80 -4.54 -11.40
CA PHE A 163 3.11 -5.94 -11.13
C PHE A 163 4.21 -6.42 -12.06
N THR A 164 5.19 -7.14 -11.52
CA THR A 164 6.33 -7.68 -12.26
C THR A 164 6.37 -9.20 -12.27
N ALA A 165 5.81 -9.84 -11.24
CA ALA A 165 5.64 -11.29 -11.21
C ALA A 165 4.31 -11.66 -10.53
N VAL A 166 3.78 -12.82 -10.91
CA VAL A 166 2.65 -13.48 -10.26
C VAL A 166 2.97 -14.96 -10.18
N ASP A 167 2.77 -15.55 -9.02
CA ASP A 167 2.99 -16.96 -8.72
C ASP A 167 1.71 -17.53 -8.09
N PHE A 168 0.88 -18.17 -8.91
CA PHE A 168 -0.37 -18.79 -8.47
C PHE A 168 -0.16 -20.19 -7.87
N GLU A 169 1.05 -20.76 -7.98
CA GLU A 169 1.40 -22.06 -7.40
C GLU A 169 2.00 -21.94 -5.99
N ALA A 170 2.46 -20.73 -5.62
CA ALA A 170 2.86 -20.41 -4.25
C ALA A 170 1.71 -20.65 -3.26
N VAL A 171 2.08 -20.95 -2.01
CA VAL A 171 1.13 -21.15 -0.90
C VAL A 171 1.47 -20.16 0.21
N PRO A 172 0.73 -19.03 0.34
CA PRO A 172 -0.38 -18.59 -0.51
C PRO A 172 0.07 -18.06 -1.89
N PRO A 173 -0.84 -17.96 -2.88
CA PRO A 173 -0.56 -17.29 -4.15
C PRO A 173 -0.01 -15.89 -3.95
N CYS A 174 0.97 -15.48 -4.75
CA CYS A 174 1.69 -14.23 -4.54
C CYS A 174 1.81 -13.39 -5.81
N ALA A 175 1.52 -12.09 -5.70
CA ALA A 175 1.83 -11.11 -6.73
C ALA A 175 2.90 -10.13 -6.22
N ARG A 176 3.90 -9.86 -7.06
CA ARG A 176 5.01 -8.95 -6.75
C ARG A 176 4.96 -7.72 -7.63
N GLY A 177 5.28 -6.56 -7.06
CA GLY A 177 5.26 -5.32 -7.81
C GLY A 177 5.82 -4.11 -7.09
N PHE A 178 5.67 -2.95 -7.73
CA PHE A 178 6.15 -1.67 -7.24
C PHE A 178 4.99 -0.73 -7.01
N VAL A 179 4.98 -0.04 -5.88
CA VAL A 179 4.14 1.14 -5.69
C VAL A 179 4.99 2.35 -6.06
N VAL A 180 4.58 3.06 -7.10
CA VAL A 180 5.28 4.26 -7.54
C VAL A 180 4.64 5.50 -6.91
N PRO A 181 5.43 6.53 -6.57
CA PRO A 181 4.86 7.83 -6.22
C PRO A 181 4.06 8.34 -7.41
N GLU A 182 3.06 9.18 -7.13
CA GLU A 182 2.20 9.80 -8.14
C GLU A 182 2.93 10.82 -9.03
N GLU A 183 4.28 10.81 -9.10
CA GLU A 183 5.07 11.92 -9.68
C GLU A 183 4.53 12.38 -11.04
N GLU A 184 4.05 13.62 -11.00
CA GLU A 184 4.01 14.62 -12.05
C GLU A 184 3.54 14.12 -13.42
N HIS A 185 2.22 14.03 -13.59
CA HIS A 185 1.63 14.54 -14.83
C HIS A 185 1.86 16.07 -14.87
N LEU A 186 3.09 16.48 -15.16
CA LEU A 186 3.36 17.75 -15.84
C LEU A 186 3.01 17.59 -17.32
#